data_AF-A0A329RZB8-F1
#
_entry.id   AF-A0A329RZB8-F1
#
_cell.length_a   1.000
_cell.length_b   1.000
_cell.length_c   1.000
_cell.angle_alpha   90.00
_cell.angle_beta   90.00
_cell.angle_gamma   90.00
#
_symmetry.space_group_name_H-M   'P 1'
#
loop_
_entity.id
_entity.type
_entity.pdbx_description
1 polymer ?
#
loop_
_entity_poly.entity_id
_entity_poly.type
_entity_poly.pdbx_seq_one_letter_code
_entity_poly.pdbx_strand_id
1 'polypeptide(L)'
;MEYLGHELSSDGVLPLQRLVTAVENFPRPTDVVEVKRFVHLAGYYRRFIEGFGSLMAPMPKLLRKKPPWEWTVVQESAFEQVKAVLTQKPLLIYLDF
;
A
#
# COMPACT_ATOMS: atom_id res chain seq x y z
N MET A 1 -16.80 -21.78 -18.54
CA MET A 1 -16.37 -22.54 -19.74
C MET A 1 -14.87 -22.39 -19.84
N GLU A 2 -14.17 -23.45 -19.48
CA GLU A 2 -12.74 -23.64 -19.74
C GLU A 2 -12.52 -23.84 -21.24
N TYR A 3 -11.44 -23.25 -21.76
CA TYR A 3 -10.86 -23.70 -23.02
C TYR A 3 -9.33 -23.65 -22.85
N LEU A 4 -8.71 -24.83 -22.83
CA LEU A 4 -7.26 -25.05 -22.71
C LEU A 4 -6.59 -24.54 -21.43
N GLY A 5 -7.24 -24.67 -20.26
CA GLY A 5 -6.55 -24.69 -18.95
C GLY A 5 -5.74 -23.44 -18.57
N HIS A 6 -5.87 -22.35 -19.31
CA HIS A 6 -5.32 -21.05 -18.94
C HIS A 6 -6.36 -20.32 -18.09
N GLU A 7 -6.41 -20.62 -16.79
CA GLU A 7 -6.79 -19.60 -15.82
C GLU A 7 -5.75 -18.49 -15.92
N LEU A 8 -6.15 -17.35 -16.50
CA LEU A 8 -5.46 -16.04 -16.48
C LEU A 8 -4.03 -16.09 -15.89
N SER A 9 -3.12 -16.29 -16.84
CA SER A 9 -1.67 -16.52 -16.80
C SER A 9 -0.86 -15.93 -15.62
N SER A 10 0.01 -16.81 -15.11
CA SER A 10 1.32 -16.64 -14.46
C SER A 10 1.88 -15.21 -14.34
N ASP A 11 1.75 -14.62 -13.15
CA ASP A 11 2.69 -13.70 -12.44
C ASP A 11 1.98 -12.49 -11.80
N GLY A 12 0.80 -12.06 -12.27
CA GLY A 12 0.16 -10.83 -11.78
C GLY A 12 -1.03 -10.98 -10.82
N VAL A 13 -1.90 -11.98 -11.01
CA VAL A 13 -3.21 -12.05 -10.33
C VAL A 13 -3.10 -12.51 -8.88
N LEU A 14 -2.23 -13.49 -8.60
CA LEU A 14 -1.99 -14.01 -7.24
C LEU A 14 -1.25 -13.01 -6.32
N PRO A 15 -0.16 -12.33 -6.75
CA PRO A 15 0.51 -11.34 -5.91
C PRO A 15 -0.31 -10.07 -5.70
N LEU A 16 -1.18 -9.69 -6.64
CA LEU A 16 -2.09 -8.57 -6.47
C LEU A 16 -3.14 -8.81 -5.39
N GLN A 17 -3.81 -9.97 -5.41
CA GLN A 17 -4.76 -10.33 -4.35
C GLN A 17 -4.07 -10.40 -2.99
N ARG A 18 -2.87 -11.01 -2.91
CA ARG A 18 -2.07 -11.02 -1.68
C ARG A 18 -1.70 -9.63 -1.20
N LEU A 19 -1.40 -8.70 -2.11
CA LEU A 19 -1.16 -7.31 -1.75
C LEU A 19 -2.41 -6.66 -1.14
N VAL A 20 -3.54 -6.74 -1.85
CA VAL A 20 -4.79 -6.13 -1.41
C VAL A 20 -5.15 -6.64 -0.02
N THR A 21 -5.10 -7.96 0.18
CA THR A 21 -5.30 -8.59 1.49
C THR A 21 -4.26 -8.12 2.52
N ALA A 22 -2.98 -8.01 2.15
CA ALA A 22 -1.93 -7.57 3.07
C ALA A 22 -2.09 -6.11 3.50
N VAL A 23 -2.53 -5.23 2.59
CA VAL A 23 -2.78 -3.80 2.87
C VAL A 23 -4.06 -3.63 3.68
N GLU A 24 -5.13 -4.33 3.31
CA GLU A 24 -6.40 -4.32 4.03
C GLU A 24 -6.23 -4.77 5.48
N ASN A 25 -5.53 -5.88 5.69
CA ASN A 25 -5.24 -6.43 7.01
C ASN A 25 -4.04 -5.78 7.71
N PHE A 26 -3.37 -4.80 7.08
CA PHE A 26 -2.25 -4.12 7.71
C PHE A 26 -2.77 -3.37 8.96
N PRO A 27 -2.27 -3.69 10.16
CA PRO A 27 -2.72 -3.06 11.39
C PRO A 27 -2.29 -1.60 11.43
N ARG A 28 -2.99 -0.78 12.22
CA ARG A 28 -2.56 0.60 12.46
C ARG A 28 -1.14 0.58 13.05
N PRO A 29 -0.16 1.24 12.42
CA PRO A 29 1.20 1.27 12.93
C PRO A 29 1.26 1.92 14.31
N THR A 30 1.91 1.23 15.25
CA THR A 30 2.12 1.72 16.62
C THR A 30 3.55 2.18 16.86
N ASP A 31 4.48 1.75 16.00
CA ASP A 31 5.90 1.98 16.18
C ASP A 31 6.63 2.31 14.86
N VAL A 32 7.85 2.82 14.97
CA VAL A 32 8.70 3.26 13.84
C VAL A 32 8.96 2.11 12.88
N VAL A 33 9.12 0.90 13.42
CA VAL A 33 9.34 -0.31 12.62
C VAL A 33 8.13 -0.62 11.74
N GLU A 34 6.91 -0.47 12.26
CA GLU A 34 5.68 -0.74 11.52
C GLU A 34 5.41 0.31 10.45
N VAL A 35 5.64 1.60 10.73
CA VAL A 35 5.56 2.63 9.69
C VAL A 35 6.60 2.39 8.61
N LYS A 36 7.82 1.99 8.98
CA LYS A 36 8.85 1.69 7.97
C LYS A 36 8.42 0.54 7.06
N ARG A 37 7.75 -0.49 7.60
CA ARG A 37 7.17 -1.59 6.81
C ARG A 37 6.07 -1.08 5.88
N PHE A 38 5.14 -0.27 6.39
CA PHE A 38 4.07 0.31 5.59
C PHE A 38 4.60 1.22 4.47
N VAL A 39 5.57 2.09 4.77
CA VAL A 39 6.19 2.99 3.80
C VAL A 39 6.91 2.21 2.69
N HIS A 40 7.59 1.11 3.02
CA HIS A 40 8.19 0.24 2.00
C HIS A 40 7.13 -0.43 1.12
N LEU A 41 6.08 -0.98 1.73
CA LEU A 41 4.98 -1.61 1.01
C LEU A 41 4.31 -0.62 0.06
N ALA A 42 3.84 0.52 0.58
CA ALA A 42 3.21 1.57 -0.21
C ALA A 42 4.16 2.14 -1.27
N GLY A 43 5.46 2.25 -0.95
CA GLY A 43 6.51 2.71 -1.88
C GLY A 43 6.71 1.80 -3.08
N TYR A 44 6.59 0.47 -2.89
CA TYR A 44 6.65 -0.48 -4.00
C TYR A 44 5.51 -0.26 -5.00
N TYR A 45 4.31 0.07 -4.51
CA TYR A 45 3.12 0.31 -5.32
C TYR A 45 2.84 1.79 -5.63
N ARG A 46 3.82 2.68 -5.39
CA ARG A 46 3.66 4.13 -5.59
C ARG A 46 3.18 4.52 -7.00
N ARG A 47 3.49 3.71 -8.02
CA ARG A 47 3.11 3.96 -9.43
C ARG A 47 1.59 3.91 -9.65
N PHE A 48 0.87 3.26 -8.74
CA PHE A 48 -0.58 3.09 -8.85
C PHE A 48 -1.39 4.03 -7.97
N ILE A 49 -0.71 4.71 -7.05
CA ILE A 49 -1.29 5.70 -6.14
C ILE A 49 -1.09 7.08 -6.77
N GLU A 50 -2.16 7.65 -7.31
CA GLU A 50 -2.14 9.02 -7.78
C GLU A 50 -1.89 9.96 -6.60
N GLY A 51 -0.99 10.94 -6.77
CA GLY A 51 -0.64 11.86 -5.68
C GLY A 51 0.09 11.20 -4.49
N PHE A 52 0.73 10.04 -4.69
CA PHE A 52 1.46 9.30 -3.65
C PHE A 52 2.34 10.19 -2.75
N GLY A 53 3.09 11.13 -3.34
CA GLY A 53 3.98 12.02 -2.60
C GLY A 53 3.23 12.89 -1.59
N SER A 54 2.06 13.41 -1.95
CA SER A 54 1.23 14.23 -1.07
C SER A 54 0.54 13.38 0.00
N LEU A 55 0.03 12.20 -0.37
CA LEU A 55 -0.63 11.27 0.56
C LEU A 55 0.34 10.71 1.60
N MET A 56 1.56 10.34 1.19
CA MET A 56 2.55 9.76 2.08
C MET A 56 3.40 10.81 2.80
N ALA A 57 3.31 12.10 2.47
CA ALA A 57 4.05 13.19 3.12
C ALA A 57 4.07 13.14 4.68
N PRO A 58 2.97 12.78 5.39
CA PRO A 58 3.00 12.71 6.84
C PRO A 58 3.69 11.46 7.40
N MET A 59 3.87 10.39 6.63
CA MET A 59 4.45 9.11 7.11
C MET A 59 5.95 9.18 7.41
N PRO A 60 6.82 9.75 6.55
CA PRO A 60 8.25 9.89 6.83
C PRO A 60 8.56 10.74 8.08
N LYS A 61 7.63 11.59 8.53
CA LYS A 61 7.81 12.37 9.76
C LYS A 61 7.87 11.47 10.99
N LEU A 62 7.13 10.36 10.99
CA LEU A 62 7.13 9.33 12.03
C LEU A 62 8.44 8.51 12.07
N LEU A 63 9.23 8.54 11.00
CA LEU A 63 10.52 7.84 10.93
C LEU A 63 11.69 8.68 11.47
N ARG A 64 11.45 9.95 11.82
CA ARG A 64 12.50 10.84 12.32
C ARG A 64 12.75 10.55 13.81
N LYS A 65 14.02 10.61 14.23
CA LYS A 65 14.42 10.45 15.65
C LYS A 65 13.88 11.54 16.58
N LYS A 66 13.50 12.69 16.04
CA LYS A 66 12.89 13.83 16.74
C LYS A 66 11.88 14.48 15.79
N PRO A 67 10.66 14.88 16.20
CA PRO A 67 10.04 14.85 17.54
C PRO A 67 9.71 13.42 18.06
N PRO A 68 9.24 13.27 19.33
CA PRO A 68 8.66 12.02 19.80
C PRO A 68 7.57 11.52 18.84
N TRP A 69 7.42 10.19 18.79
CA TRP A 69 6.38 9.56 17.98
C TRP A 69 5.01 10.10 18.34
N GLU A 70 4.32 10.65 17.34
CA GLU A 70 2.97 11.19 17.50
C GLU A 70 2.13 10.79 16.29
N TRP A 71 1.14 9.94 16.53
CA TRP A 71 0.16 9.56 15.52
C TRP A 71 -1.08 10.44 15.65
N THR A 72 -1.22 11.41 14.74
CA THR A 72 -2.36 12.32 14.70
C THR A 72 -3.37 11.92 13.63
N VAL A 73 -4.47 12.66 13.54
CA VAL A 73 -5.48 12.54 12.49
C VAL A 73 -4.88 12.65 11.08
N VAL A 74 -3.80 13.42 10.91
CA VAL A 74 -3.14 13.57 9.60
C VAL A 74 -2.47 12.27 9.15
N GLN A 75 -1.82 11.56 10.08
CA GLN A 75 -1.20 10.26 9.78
C GLN A 75 -2.26 9.18 9.60
N GLU A 76 -3.33 9.17 10.42
CA GLU A 76 -4.44 8.24 10.27
C GLU A 76 -5.11 8.39 8.90
N SER A 77 -5.47 9.63 8.53
CA SER A 77 -6.12 9.90 7.25
C SER A 77 -5.24 9.51 6.05
N ALA A 78 -3.93 9.75 6.13
CA ALA A 78 -2.99 9.31 5.11
C ALA A 78 -2.89 7.78 5.02
N PHE A 79 -2.85 7.09 6.17
CA PHE A 79 -2.84 5.63 6.24
C PHE A 79 -4.09 5.03 5.59
N GLU A 80 -5.27 5.51 6.00
CA GLU A 80 -6.55 5.04 5.50
C GLU A 80 -6.75 5.35 4.02
N GLN A 81 -6.36 6.54 3.54
CA GLN A 81 -6.43 6.88 2.12
C GLN A 81 -5.53 5.98 1.28
N VAL A 82 -4.29 5.71 1.72
CA VAL A 82 -3.39 4.81 1.00
C VAL A 82 -3.95 3.39 0.99
N LYS A 83 -4.51 2.91 2.10
CA LYS A 83 -5.20 1.62 2.15
C LYS A 83 -6.36 1.58 1.17
N ALA A 84 -7.24 2.59 1.21
CA ALA A 84 -8.40 2.68 0.32
C ALA A 84 -8.00 2.72 -1.16
N VAL A 85 -6.98 3.51 -1.54
CA VAL A 85 -6.54 3.58 -2.94
C VAL A 85 -5.97 2.23 -3.41
N LEU A 86 -5.22 1.53 -2.54
CA LEU A 86 -4.64 0.23 -2.86
C LEU A 86 -5.67 -0.92 -2.85
N THR A 87 -6.80 -0.78 -2.15
CA THR A 87 -7.86 -1.81 -2.11
C THR A 87 -9.03 -1.52 -3.08
N GLN A 88 -9.35 -0.26 -3.35
CA GLN A 88 -10.48 0.14 -4.22
C GLN A 88 -10.16 0.12 -5.70
N LYS A 89 -8.93 0.45 -6.10
CA LYS A 89 -8.53 0.26 -7.50
C LYS A 89 -8.24 -1.22 -7.68
N PRO A 90 -8.96 -1.95 -8.56
CA PRO A 90 -8.29 -3.09 -9.16
C PRO A 90 -7.05 -2.48 -9.80
N LEU A 91 -5.86 -2.88 -9.36
CA LEU A 91 -4.58 -2.50 -9.97
C LEU A 91 -4.52 -3.19 -11.34
N LEU A 92 -5.42 -2.77 -12.22
CA LEU A 92 -5.74 -3.29 -13.53
C LEU A 92 -4.87 -2.54 -14.54
N ILE A 93 -3.58 -2.46 -14.23
CA ILE A 93 -2.59 -2.04 -15.20
C ILE A 93 -1.47 -3.04 -15.05
N TYR A 94 -1.62 -4.09 -15.86
CA TYR A 94 -0.57 -4.93 -16.40
C TYR A 94 0.80 -4.30 -16.12
N LEU A 95 1.62 -4.98 -15.32
CA LEU A 95 3.03 -4.66 -15.17
C LEU A 95 3.69 -5.02 -16.51
N ASP A 96 3.40 -4.25 -17.56
CA ASP A 96 3.93 -4.44 -18.90
C ASP A 96 5.43 -4.15 -18.84
N PHE A 97 6.21 -5.21 -18.96
CA PHE A 97 7.63 -5.20 -19.29
C PHE A 97 7.78 -5.81 -20.68
#